data_AF-A0A497GUB1-F1
#
_entry.id   AF-A0A497GUB1-F1
#
_cell.length_a   1.000
_cell.length_b   1.000
_cell.length_c   1.000
_cell.angle_alpha   90.00
_cell.angle_beta   90.00
_cell.angle_gamma   90.00
#
_symmetry.space_group_name_H-M   'P 1'
#
loop_
_entity.id
_entity.type
_entity.pdbx_description
1 polymer ?
#
loop_
_entity_poly.entity_id
_entity_poly.type
_entity_poly.pdbx_seq_one_letter_code
_entity_poly.pdbx_strand_id
1 'polypeptide(L)'
;MKKERRSSSARIYGIKYFEEYVTLGVIVGFLVSLFITGFHLLTCFIATFYGFLHGVHESPLGVIYHDYSVIASSSERSFLVLVTLVAGSLVSTLIAHKISSEVEGSGLVYALSAYHRRREFIRFRVPFCKAVATAFAIGGGNSGGTLGPSLLMGSGIGSLLASILRLGEEGRRILMVSGISAALSSIFRTPLGATIFALEIPYYRDIEAMAFLPSLVSSIAAYLVSTHLFGFQILLPTISISHRELLQPQSVISIALLGAFSSSFIIAYVKSYRWFKYFFNVLGRACDAPHLRPLMGSLMLAPIGIFFPAILGNGMSYLSNELTAVIENAEYEFILEYLVALIFLKILATGLSIGSGNSGGLFAPGIFIGAYAGLLYAYLIGLKIADMHPVVYAYAGMAAVFGAATNTPLGTSIMVSEMMGNYALMVPSLIATIIAQEIIGETMLHKPQRLYRIHDLAEHSLRPLRGLLMLRSMRHGESLEFSP
;
A
#
# COMPACT_ATOMS: atom_id res chain seq x y z
N MET A 1 12.66 -49.11 2.53
CA MET A 1 13.92 -48.47 2.07
C MET A 1 13.79 -47.35 1.01
N LYS A 2 13.09 -47.47 -0.15
CA LYS A 2 12.95 -46.32 -1.09
C LYS A 2 11.99 -45.20 -0.61
N LYS A 3 10.97 -45.53 0.18
CA LYS A 3 10.00 -44.56 0.75
C LYS A 3 10.60 -43.72 1.91
N GLU A 4 11.51 -44.30 2.70
CA GLU A 4 12.19 -43.60 3.80
C GLU A 4 13.29 -42.63 3.33
N ARG A 5 13.98 -42.93 2.22
CA ARG A 5 15.00 -42.04 1.64
C ARG A 5 14.42 -40.75 1.01
N ARG A 6 13.20 -40.81 0.44
CA ARG A 6 12.50 -39.60 -0.04
C ARG A 6 12.03 -38.70 1.10
N SER A 7 11.56 -39.29 2.20
CA SER A 7 11.15 -38.57 3.42
C SER A 7 12.32 -37.86 4.10
N SER A 8 13.48 -38.52 4.22
CA SER A 8 14.67 -37.94 4.84
C SER A 8 15.33 -36.85 3.99
N SER A 9 15.38 -37.01 2.66
CA SER A 9 15.89 -35.95 1.78
C SER A 9 14.99 -34.70 1.78
N ALA A 10 13.66 -34.87 1.72
CA ALA A 10 12.72 -33.76 1.85
C ALA A 10 12.82 -33.04 3.21
N ARG A 11 13.04 -33.79 4.30
CA ARG A 11 13.30 -33.22 5.64
C ARG A 11 14.58 -32.38 5.67
N ILE A 12 15.67 -32.87 5.09
CA ILE A 12 16.96 -32.17 5.06
C ILE A 12 16.87 -30.89 4.21
N TYR A 13 16.20 -30.95 3.06
CA TYR A 13 15.94 -29.76 2.23
C TYR A 13 15.05 -28.74 2.95
N GLY A 14 14.01 -29.20 3.66
CA GLY A 14 13.14 -28.33 4.45
C GLY A 14 13.87 -27.63 5.60
N ILE A 15 14.78 -28.33 6.30
CA ILE A 15 15.59 -27.76 7.39
C ILE A 15 16.58 -26.71 6.85
N LYS A 16 17.30 -27.00 5.75
CA LYS A 16 18.23 -26.03 5.14
C LYS A 16 17.52 -24.80 4.61
N TYR A 17 16.36 -24.98 3.95
CA TYR A 17 15.52 -23.86 3.52
C TYR A 17 15.10 -22.98 4.71
N PHE A 18 14.67 -23.62 5.80
CA PHE A 18 14.23 -22.94 7.00
C PHE A 18 15.36 -22.14 7.63
N GLU A 19 16.54 -22.72 7.84
CA GLU A 19 17.69 -22.03 8.43
C GLU A 19 18.17 -20.85 7.56
N GLU A 20 18.27 -21.04 6.25
CA GLU A 20 18.79 -20.02 5.33
C GLU A 20 17.82 -18.84 5.18
N TYR A 21 16.54 -19.08 4.85
CA TYR A 21 15.64 -17.98 4.55
C TYR A 21 15.07 -17.29 5.79
N VAL A 22 15.01 -17.96 6.94
CA VAL A 22 14.62 -17.31 8.20
C VAL A 22 15.71 -16.33 8.66
N THR A 23 16.98 -16.75 8.62
CA THR A 23 18.10 -15.87 8.98
C THR A 23 18.21 -14.69 8.03
N LEU A 24 18.05 -14.91 6.72
CA LEU A 24 17.98 -13.84 5.74
C LEU A 24 16.76 -12.94 5.97
N GLY A 25 15.62 -13.48 6.38
CA GLY A 25 14.43 -12.70 6.77
C GLY A 25 14.73 -11.68 7.85
N VAL A 26 15.44 -12.08 8.92
CA VAL A 26 15.89 -11.17 10.01
C VAL A 26 16.77 -10.06 9.45
N ILE A 27 17.77 -10.39 8.64
CA ILE A 27 18.71 -9.42 8.05
C ILE A 27 17.96 -8.43 7.17
N VAL A 28 17.08 -8.91 6.29
CA VAL A 28 16.24 -8.05 5.45
C VAL A 28 15.37 -7.15 6.32
N GLY A 29 14.76 -7.68 7.38
CA GLY A 29 13.89 -6.92 8.27
C GLY A 29 14.62 -5.75 8.93
N PHE A 30 15.81 -6.01 9.45
CA PHE A 30 16.67 -5.00 10.05
C PHE A 30 17.11 -3.92 9.04
N LEU A 31 17.66 -4.32 7.89
CA LEU A 31 18.15 -3.40 6.88
C LEU A 31 17.03 -2.53 6.29
N VAL A 32 15.88 -3.14 5.99
CA VAL A 32 14.72 -2.42 5.46
C VAL A 32 14.19 -1.45 6.50
N SER A 33 14.06 -1.85 7.77
CA SER A 33 13.54 -0.96 8.81
C SER A 33 14.43 0.26 9.03
N LEU A 34 15.76 0.10 9.06
CA LEU A 34 16.69 1.24 9.12
C LEU A 34 16.54 2.18 7.93
N PHE A 35 16.43 1.62 6.72
CA PHE A 35 16.30 2.40 5.51
C PHE A 35 14.98 3.18 5.45
N ILE A 36 13.87 2.52 5.78
CA ILE A 36 12.53 3.12 5.82
C ILE A 36 12.43 4.17 6.94
N THR A 37 13.08 3.94 8.07
CA THR A 37 13.21 4.93 9.16
C THR A 37 13.93 6.17 8.67
N GLY A 38 15.08 6.03 7.99
CA GLY A 38 15.80 7.17 7.42
C GLY A 38 14.97 7.94 6.39
N PHE A 39 14.23 7.22 5.53
CA PHE A 39 13.30 7.83 4.57
C PHE A 39 12.14 8.57 5.26
N HIS A 40 11.57 8.01 6.33
CA HIS A 40 10.52 8.65 7.09
C HIS A 40 11.02 9.93 7.77
N LEU A 41 12.19 9.87 8.43
CA LEU A 41 12.83 11.03 9.03
C LEU A 41 13.12 12.13 8.01
N LEU A 42 13.62 11.77 6.82
CA LEU A 42 13.84 12.73 5.74
C LEU A 42 12.53 13.39 5.30
N THR A 43 11.45 12.62 5.15
CA THR A 43 10.14 13.15 4.76
C THR A 43 9.59 14.11 5.81
N CYS A 44 9.69 13.76 7.10
CA CYS A 44 9.22 14.61 8.19
C CYS A 44 10.10 15.85 8.38
N PHE A 45 11.41 15.73 8.15
CA PHE A 45 12.32 16.88 8.14
C PHE A 45 11.94 17.88 7.03
N ILE A 46 11.68 17.40 5.81
CA ILE A 46 11.26 18.25 4.70
C ILE A 46 9.91 18.91 5.01
N ALA A 47 8.95 18.15 5.54
CA ALA A 47 7.66 18.70 5.96
C ALA A 47 7.84 19.78 7.05
N THR A 48 8.63 19.51 8.08
CA THR A 48 8.90 20.46 9.18
C THR A 48 9.62 21.71 8.68
N PHE A 49 10.61 21.57 7.80
CA PHE A 49 11.28 22.69 7.15
C PHE A 49 10.30 23.59 6.38
N TYR A 50 9.35 22.99 5.66
CA TYR A 50 8.30 23.77 4.99
C TYR A 50 7.28 24.36 5.97
N GLY A 51 6.98 23.69 7.08
CA GLY A 51 6.17 24.25 8.17
C GLY A 51 6.77 25.51 8.79
N PHE A 52 8.09 25.54 8.93
CA PHE A 52 8.82 26.75 9.32
C PHE A 52 8.64 27.89 8.28
N LEU A 53 8.75 27.60 6.98
CA LEU A 53 8.51 28.62 5.95
C LEU A 53 7.09 29.17 5.98
N HIS A 54 6.12 28.30 6.28
CA HIS A 54 4.70 28.61 6.40
C HIS A 54 4.34 29.39 7.68
N GLY A 55 5.29 29.56 8.60
CA GLY A 55 5.08 30.27 9.87
C GLY A 55 4.37 29.44 10.94
N VAL A 56 4.24 28.12 10.75
CA VAL A 56 3.54 27.24 11.71
C VAL A 56 4.41 26.89 12.92
N HIS A 57 5.73 26.98 12.78
CA HIS A 57 6.68 26.71 13.86
C HIS A 57 7.93 27.59 13.75
N GLU A 58 8.58 27.87 14.88
CA GLU A 58 9.70 28.82 14.99
C GLU A 58 11.06 28.27 14.53
N SER A 59 11.27 26.95 14.63
CA SER A 59 12.52 26.30 14.21
C SER A 59 12.36 25.44 12.94
N PRO A 60 13.28 25.54 11.97
CA PRO A 60 13.37 24.60 10.86
C PRO A 60 14.06 23.28 11.26
N LEU A 61 14.68 23.25 12.44
CA LEU A 61 15.41 22.11 12.97
C LEU A 61 14.48 21.32 13.90
N GLY A 62 14.38 20.02 13.64
CA GLY A 62 13.52 19.08 14.37
C GLY A 62 12.62 18.27 13.45
N VAL A 63 12.08 17.17 13.99
CA VAL A 63 11.02 16.39 13.35
C VAL A 63 9.77 16.60 14.19
N ILE A 64 8.92 17.53 13.78
CA ILE A 64 7.73 17.96 14.53
C ILE A 64 6.46 17.49 13.82
N TYR A 65 6.45 17.60 12.49
CA TYR A 65 5.30 17.25 11.68
C TYR A 65 5.55 15.96 10.89
N HIS A 66 4.59 15.03 11.01
CA HIS A 66 4.59 13.77 10.27
C HIS A 66 3.76 13.82 8.97
N ASP A 67 2.95 14.88 8.81
CA ASP A 67 2.08 15.06 7.67
C ASP A 67 1.93 16.53 7.30
N TYR A 68 2.08 16.83 6.01
CA TYR A 68 1.98 18.18 5.49
C TYR A 68 0.56 18.76 5.58
N SER A 69 -0.48 17.92 5.55
CA SER A 69 -1.88 18.37 5.64
C SER A 69 -2.16 19.21 6.90
N VAL A 70 -1.56 18.82 8.03
CA VAL A 70 -1.67 19.54 9.32
C VAL A 70 -0.93 20.89 9.29
N ILE A 71 0.19 20.95 8.57
CA ILE A 71 0.93 22.20 8.38
C ILE A 71 0.09 23.16 7.53
N ALA A 72 -0.44 22.67 6.41
CA ALA A 72 -1.22 23.49 5.49
C ALA A 72 -2.50 24.04 6.13
N SER A 73 -3.15 23.27 7.03
CA SER A 73 -4.35 23.74 7.74
C SER A 73 -4.07 24.83 8.76
N SER A 74 -2.86 24.87 9.31
CA SER A 74 -2.46 25.84 10.34
C SER A 74 -1.54 26.93 9.79
N SER A 75 -1.39 27.01 8.47
CA SER A 75 -0.47 27.94 7.80
C SER A 75 -1.01 29.37 7.80
N GLU A 76 -0.25 30.30 8.38
CA GLU A 76 -0.52 31.74 8.27
C GLU A 76 -0.24 32.27 6.86
N ARG A 77 0.56 31.53 6.07
CA ARG A 77 1.06 31.93 4.75
C ARG A 77 0.64 30.93 3.68
N SER A 78 -0.67 30.73 3.54
CA SER A 78 -1.25 29.72 2.64
C SER A 78 -0.77 29.81 1.19
N PHE A 79 -0.39 31.00 0.69
CA PHE A 79 0.18 31.15 -0.66
C PHE A 79 1.51 30.37 -0.85
N LEU A 80 2.27 30.10 0.22
CA LEU A 80 3.51 29.32 0.17
C LEU A 80 3.27 27.84 -0.08
N VAL A 81 2.03 27.34 0.04
CA VAL A 81 1.64 25.99 -0.38
C VAL A 81 2.03 25.76 -1.84
N LEU A 82 1.76 26.71 -2.73
CA LEU A 82 2.14 26.62 -4.13
C LEU A 82 3.65 26.44 -4.30
N VAL A 83 4.43 27.24 -3.59
CA VAL A 83 5.90 27.23 -3.67
C VAL A 83 6.46 25.88 -3.23
N THR A 84 6.00 25.35 -2.10
CA THR A 84 6.52 24.09 -1.55
C THR A 84 6.09 22.87 -2.37
N LEU A 85 4.85 22.87 -2.91
CA LEU A 85 4.37 21.79 -3.80
C LEU A 85 5.22 21.73 -5.07
N VAL A 86 5.45 22.88 -5.71
CA VAL A 86 6.24 22.98 -6.94
C VAL A 86 7.71 22.67 -6.67
N ALA A 87 8.28 23.15 -5.57
CA ALA A 87 9.67 22.87 -5.19
C ALA A 87 9.89 21.37 -4.92
N GLY A 88 8.99 20.71 -4.19
CA GLY A 88 9.05 19.27 -3.95
C GLY A 88 8.99 18.46 -5.25
N SER A 89 8.11 18.85 -6.16
CA SER A 89 7.98 18.22 -7.48
C SER A 89 9.16 18.50 -8.40
N LEU A 90 9.81 19.66 -8.29
CA LEU A 90 11.00 19.99 -9.05
C LEU A 90 12.13 19.02 -8.70
N VAL A 91 12.40 18.80 -7.41
CA VAL A 91 13.43 17.87 -6.96
C VAL A 91 13.12 16.44 -7.43
N SER A 92 11.87 16.00 -7.23
CA SER A 92 11.38 14.69 -7.70
C SER A 92 11.57 14.51 -9.21
N THR A 93 11.23 15.53 -10.00
CA THR A 93 11.40 15.57 -11.47
C THR A 93 12.86 15.53 -11.89
N LEU A 94 13.74 16.30 -11.23
CA LEU A 94 15.16 16.33 -11.53
C LEU A 94 15.81 14.96 -11.31
N ILE A 95 15.44 14.27 -10.22
CA ILE A 95 15.91 12.91 -9.94
C ILE A 95 15.41 11.93 -11.01
N ALA A 96 14.12 11.99 -11.34
CA ALA A 96 13.51 11.12 -12.34
C ALA A 96 14.14 11.30 -13.73
N HIS A 97 14.39 12.56 -14.12
CA HIS A 97 14.94 12.89 -15.44
C HIS A 97 16.44 12.62 -15.56
N LYS A 98 17.25 13.02 -14.55
CA LYS A 98 18.71 12.96 -14.64
C LYS A 98 19.31 11.65 -14.12
N ILE A 99 18.64 10.94 -13.22
CA ILE A 99 19.24 9.80 -12.50
C ILE A 99 18.51 8.48 -12.81
N SER A 100 17.19 8.43 -12.61
CA SER A 100 16.44 7.18 -12.71
C SER A 100 14.95 7.42 -12.98
N SER A 101 14.52 7.20 -14.22
CA SER A 101 13.11 7.35 -14.63
C SER A 101 12.18 6.35 -13.95
N GLU A 102 12.71 5.26 -13.41
CA GLU A 102 11.99 4.25 -12.63
C GLU A 102 11.41 4.80 -11.31
N VAL A 103 11.81 6.01 -10.92
CA VAL A 103 11.34 6.72 -9.73
C VAL A 103 9.97 7.37 -9.93
N GLU A 104 9.47 7.54 -11.16
CA GLU A 104 8.14 8.14 -11.39
C GLU A 104 6.99 7.30 -10.82
N GLY A 105 5.93 7.97 -10.37
CA GLY A 105 4.66 7.34 -9.96
C GLY A 105 4.72 6.54 -8.65
N SER A 106 3.92 5.46 -8.56
CA SER A 106 3.70 4.68 -7.32
C SER A 106 4.90 3.84 -6.82
N GLY A 107 5.80 3.42 -7.71
CA GLY A 107 6.91 2.52 -7.38
C GLY A 107 6.51 1.03 -7.29
N LEU A 108 5.34 0.70 -6.75
CA LEU A 108 4.90 -0.70 -6.64
C LEU A 108 4.79 -1.41 -8.00
N VAL A 109 4.31 -0.72 -9.03
CA VAL A 109 4.22 -1.27 -10.40
C VAL A 109 5.59 -1.76 -10.89
N TYR A 110 6.65 -1.03 -10.56
CA TYR A 110 8.01 -1.41 -10.92
C TYR A 110 8.51 -2.59 -10.07
N ALA A 111 8.26 -2.58 -8.76
CA ALA A 111 8.60 -3.70 -7.87
C ALA A 111 7.94 -5.03 -8.31
N LEU A 112 6.64 -5.00 -8.62
CA LEU A 112 5.91 -6.18 -9.13
C LEU A 112 6.39 -6.61 -10.52
N SER A 113 6.75 -5.66 -11.39
CA SER A 113 7.31 -6.01 -12.69
C SER A 113 8.65 -6.74 -12.57
N ALA A 114 9.54 -6.27 -11.68
CA ALA A 114 10.81 -6.92 -11.39
C ALA A 114 10.64 -8.29 -10.72
N TYR A 115 9.61 -8.44 -9.86
CA TYR A 115 9.25 -9.71 -9.21
C TYR A 115 8.88 -10.78 -10.25
N HIS A 116 8.03 -10.41 -11.21
CA HIS A 116 7.47 -11.32 -12.21
C HIS A 116 8.42 -11.66 -13.36
N ARG A 117 9.47 -10.86 -13.58
CA ARG A 117 10.45 -11.04 -14.66
C ARG A 117 11.66 -11.84 -14.17
N ARG A 118 11.96 -12.94 -14.87
CA ARG A 118 12.97 -13.94 -14.51
C ARG A 118 14.38 -13.34 -14.28
N ARG A 119 14.79 -12.33 -15.06
CA ARG A 119 16.15 -11.75 -15.04
C ARG A 119 16.24 -10.27 -14.67
N GLU A 120 15.14 -9.62 -14.30
CA GLU A 120 15.18 -8.20 -13.96
C GLU A 120 15.41 -7.98 -12.47
N PHE A 121 16.58 -7.45 -12.13
CA PHE A 121 16.89 -6.96 -10.79
C PHE A 121 16.41 -5.53 -10.62
N ILE A 122 16.03 -5.17 -9.40
CA ILE A 122 15.88 -3.76 -9.03
C ILE A 122 17.28 -3.17 -8.94
N ARG A 123 17.58 -2.16 -9.76
CA ARG A 123 18.87 -1.47 -9.73
C ARG A 123 19.08 -0.85 -8.35
N PHE A 124 20.25 -1.04 -7.75
CA PHE A 124 20.52 -0.59 -6.37
C PHE A 124 20.23 0.90 -6.14
N ARG A 125 20.44 1.75 -7.15
CA ARG A 125 20.18 3.20 -7.08
C ARG A 125 18.69 3.56 -6.97
N VAL A 126 17.80 2.70 -7.47
CA VAL A 126 16.37 3.00 -7.60
C VAL A 126 15.72 3.22 -6.22
N PRO A 127 15.89 2.33 -5.22
CA PRO A 127 15.41 2.56 -3.84
C PRO A 127 15.84 3.90 -3.25
N PHE A 128 17.12 4.27 -3.36
CA PHE A 128 17.65 5.53 -2.81
C PHE A 128 17.09 6.75 -3.54
N CYS A 129 17.06 6.73 -4.87
CA CYS A 129 16.49 7.82 -5.65
C CYS A 129 14.99 7.96 -5.37
N LYS A 130 14.29 6.84 -5.18
CA LYS A 130 12.87 6.79 -4.83
C LYS A 130 12.60 7.40 -3.45
N ALA A 131 13.45 7.09 -2.46
CA ALA A 131 13.37 7.66 -1.13
C ALA A 131 13.44 9.19 -1.19
N VAL A 132 14.49 9.73 -1.82
CA VAL A 132 14.72 11.18 -1.89
C VAL A 132 13.61 11.87 -2.69
N ALA A 133 13.28 11.39 -3.89
CA ALA A 133 12.24 12.00 -4.71
C ALA A 133 10.88 12.02 -4.02
N THR A 134 10.50 10.93 -3.35
CA THR A 134 9.23 10.85 -2.62
C THR A 134 9.25 11.75 -1.39
N ALA A 135 10.35 11.81 -0.65
CA ALA A 135 10.46 12.64 0.55
C ALA A 135 10.27 14.12 0.20
N PHE A 136 10.85 14.59 -0.90
CA PHE A 136 10.62 15.96 -1.39
C PHE A 136 9.22 16.18 -1.95
N ALA A 137 8.69 15.25 -2.75
CA ALA A 137 7.35 15.38 -3.32
C ALA A 137 6.26 15.42 -2.24
N ILE A 138 6.21 14.40 -1.39
CA ILE A 138 5.19 14.21 -0.35
C ILE A 138 5.45 15.13 0.85
N GLY A 139 6.71 15.26 1.29
CA GLY A 139 7.08 16.22 2.34
C GLY A 139 6.83 17.67 1.90
N GLY A 140 6.86 17.94 0.59
CA GLY A 140 6.44 19.21 -0.02
C GLY A 140 4.94 19.43 -0.16
N GLY A 141 4.12 18.47 0.26
CA GLY A 141 2.66 18.61 0.28
C GLY A 141 1.94 18.06 -0.94
N ASN A 142 2.64 17.50 -1.93
CA ASN A 142 1.94 16.84 -3.04
C ASN A 142 1.11 15.67 -2.52
N SER A 143 -0.14 15.57 -2.95
CA SER A 143 -1.04 14.49 -2.52
C SER A 143 -0.49 13.14 -2.95
N GLY A 144 -0.40 12.22 -2.01
CA GLY A 144 0.11 10.88 -2.27
C GLY A 144 0.33 10.09 -1.00
N GLY A 145 1.18 9.09 -1.07
CA GLY A 145 1.49 8.18 0.03
C GLY A 145 2.97 7.85 0.04
N THR A 146 3.52 7.55 1.21
CA THR A 146 4.90 7.01 1.32
C THR A 146 4.96 5.51 1.06
N LEU A 147 3.83 4.80 1.19
CA LEU A 147 3.78 3.33 1.22
C LEU A 147 4.23 2.65 -0.08
N GLY A 148 3.68 3.03 -1.23
CA GLY A 148 4.08 2.45 -2.53
C GLY A 148 5.59 2.58 -2.79
N PRO A 149 6.18 3.78 -2.59
CA PRO A 149 7.63 3.99 -2.55
C PRO A 149 8.34 3.06 -1.56
N SER A 150 7.82 2.90 -0.33
CA SER A 150 8.39 2.01 0.68
C SER A 150 8.38 0.54 0.27
N LEU A 151 7.35 0.06 -0.44
CA LEU A 151 7.33 -1.30 -1.00
C LEU A 151 8.44 -1.49 -2.04
N LEU A 152 8.66 -0.50 -2.90
CA LEU A 152 9.76 -0.52 -3.84
C LEU A 152 11.12 -0.50 -3.14
N MET A 153 11.27 0.30 -2.08
CA MET A 153 12.50 0.36 -1.30
C MET A 153 12.78 -0.98 -0.61
N GLY A 154 11.81 -1.55 0.09
CA GLY A 154 11.91 -2.86 0.73
C GLY A 154 12.21 -3.97 -0.26
N SER A 155 11.46 -4.04 -1.36
CA SER A 155 11.69 -5.00 -2.45
C SER A 155 13.08 -4.84 -3.07
N GLY A 156 13.55 -3.60 -3.22
CA GLY A 156 14.87 -3.29 -3.76
C GLY A 156 16.01 -3.72 -2.85
N ILE A 157 15.89 -3.55 -1.54
CA ILE A 157 16.87 -4.04 -0.56
C ILE A 157 16.89 -5.58 -0.56
N GLY A 158 15.72 -6.21 -0.56
CA GLY A 158 15.61 -7.67 -0.69
C GLY A 158 16.24 -8.20 -1.97
N SER A 159 15.99 -7.54 -3.10
CA SER A 159 16.61 -7.86 -4.39
C SER A 159 18.13 -7.65 -4.38
N LEU A 160 18.62 -6.59 -3.71
CA LEU A 160 20.05 -6.31 -3.60
C LEU A 160 20.77 -7.39 -2.78
N LEU A 161 20.20 -7.77 -1.64
CA LEU A 161 20.78 -8.83 -0.81
C LEU A 161 20.81 -10.17 -1.56
N ALA A 162 19.73 -10.50 -2.28
CA ALA A 162 19.70 -11.68 -3.13
C ALA A 162 20.80 -11.67 -4.21
N SER A 163 21.07 -10.50 -4.82
CA SER A 163 22.15 -10.35 -5.80
C SER A 163 23.54 -10.51 -5.18
N ILE A 164 23.78 -9.94 -3.99
CA ILE A 164 25.07 -10.06 -3.27
C ILE A 164 25.34 -11.53 -2.93
N LEU A 165 24.33 -12.25 -2.46
CA LEU A 165 24.40 -13.66 -2.09
C LEU A 165 24.28 -14.60 -3.30
N ARG A 166 24.10 -14.07 -4.51
CA ARG A 166 23.94 -14.83 -5.77
C ARG A 166 22.82 -15.88 -5.70
N LEU A 167 21.73 -15.54 -5.02
CA LEU A 167 20.55 -16.42 -4.93
C LEU A 167 19.87 -16.57 -6.30
N GLY A 168 19.23 -17.72 -6.49
CA GLY A 168 18.40 -17.98 -7.66
C GLY A 168 17.14 -17.12 -7.72
N GLU A 169 16.33 -17.29 -8.77
CA GLU A 169 15.10 -16.52 -8.97
C GLU A 169 14.11 -16.64 -7.80
N GLU A 170 13.98 -17.84 -7.24
CA GLU A 170 13.10 -18.12 -6.10
C GLU A 170 13.55 -17.38 -4.84
N GLY A 171 14.81 -17.52 -4.45
CA GLY A 171 15.37 -16.82 -3.29
C GLY A 171 15.26 -15.31 -3.42
N ARG A 172 15.48 -14.76 -4.63
CA ARG A 172 15.27 -13.34 -4.91
C ARG A 172 13.81 -12.92 -4.69
N ARG A 173 12.84 -13.68 -5.19
CA ARG A 173 11.41 -13.40 -4.99
C ARG A 173 11.03 -13.44 -3.51
N ILE A 174 11.52 -14.43 -2.77
CA ILE A 174 11.31 -14.54 -1.32
C ILE A 174 11.83 -13.28 -0.62
N LEU A 175 13.09 -12.88 -0.84
CA LEU A 175 13.64 -11.69 -0.19
C LEU A 175 12.98 -10.39 -0.63
N MET A 176 12.52 -10.28 -1.88
CA MET A 176 11.74 -9.13 -2.35
C MET A 176 10.41 -9.01 -1.58
N VAL A 177 9.69 -10.12 -1.39
CA VAL A 177 8.43 -10.16 -0.63
C VAL A 177 8.67 -9.92 0.86
N SER A 178 9.73 -10.50 1.42
CA SER A 178 10.13 -10.23 2.81
C SER A 178 10.48 -8.77 3.03
N GLY A 179 11.13 -8.12 2.06
CA GLY A 179 11.41 -6.68 2.11
C GLY A 179 10.15 -5.81 2.03
N ILE A 180 9.15 -6.18 1.21
CA ILE A 180 7.84 -5.51 1.19
C ILE A 180 7.16 -5.62 2.56
N SER A 181 7.16 -6.82 3.14
CA SER A 181 6.61 -7.09 4.48
C SER A 181 7.29 -6.23 5.56
N ALA A 182 8.62 -6.22 5.60
CA ALA A 182 9.39 -5.39 6.52
C ALA A 182 9.11 -3.88 6.35
N ALA A 183 8.97 -3.40 5.12
CA ALA A 183 8.70 -1.99 4.84
C ALA A 183 7.31 -1.57 5.33
N LEU A 184 6.29 -2.41 5.18
CA LEU A 184 4.96 -2.13 5.72
C LEU A 184 4.94 -2.20 7.24
N SER A 185 5.55 -3.24 7.82
CA SER A 185 5.59 -3.43 9.26
C SER A 185 6.31 -2.30 9.99
N SER A 186 7.40 -1.78 9.43
CA SER A 186 8.13 -0.65 10.01
C SER A 186 7.35 0.67 10.00
N ILE A 187 6.45 0.87 9.03
CA ILE A 187 5.64 2.11 8.93
C ILE A 187 4.37 1.98 9.74
N PHE A 188 3.68 0.86 9.57
CA PHE A 188 2.33 0.68 10.08
C PHE A 188 2.24 -0.06 11.40
N ARG A 189 3.33 -0.69 11.83
CA ARG A 189 3.41 -1.45 13.08
C ARG A 189 2.44 -2.63 13.10
N THR A 190 2.25 -3.23 11.93
CA THR A 190 1.27 -4.29 11.66
C THR A 190 1.97 -5.56 11.17
N PRO A 191 2.68 -6.29 12.03
CA PRO A 191 3.54 -7.37 11.58
C PRO A 191 2.77 -8.47 10.84
N LEU A 192 1.55 -8.81 11.27
CA LEU A 192 0.74 -9.84 10.62
C LEU A 192 0.12 -9.34 9.32
N GLY A 193 -0.53 -8.19 9.35
CA GLY A 193 -1.18 -7.59 8.19
C GLY A 193 -0.20 -7.29 7.06
N ALA A 194 0.98 -6.75 7.41
CA ALA A 194 2.07 -6.51 6.47
C ALA A 194 2.56 -7.79 5.78
N THR A 195 2.68 -8.88 6.54
CA THR A 195 3.11 -10.17 6.02
C THR A 195 2.10 -10.72 5.02
N ILE A 196 0.83 -10.82 5.41
CA ILE A 196 -0.21 -11.35 4.53
C ILE A 196 -0.38 -10.47 3.30
N PHE A 197 -0.36 -9.15 3.46
CA PHE A 197 -0.42 -8.20 2.35
C PHE A 197 0.72 -8.41 1.35
N ALA A 198 1.95 -8.57 1.82
CA ALA A 198 3.12 -8.79 0.97
C ALA A 198 3.02 -10.10 0.18
N LEU A 199 2.34 -11.11 0.72
CA LEU A 199 2.16 -12.41 0.07
C LEU A 199 1.01 -12.42 -0.94
N GLU A 200 -0.06 -11.65 -0.69
CA GLU A 200 -1.19 -11.48 -1.61
C GLU A 200 -0.82 -10.60 -2.81
N ILE A 201 -0.10 -9.50 -2.59
CA ILE A 201 0.07 -8.47 -3.62
C ILE A 201 0.66 -8.92 -4.97
N PRO A 202 1.50 -9.96 -5.09
CA PRO A 202 2.03 -10.36 -6.38
C PRO A 202 0.98 -10.95 -7.34
N TYR A 203 -0.13 -11.49 -6.84
CA TYR A 203 -1.11 -12.22 -7.65
C TYR A 203 -2.55 -11.78 -7.34
N TYR A 204 -3.46 -12.06 -8.28
CA TYR A 204 -4.88 -11.74 -8.12
C TYR A 204 -5.68 -12.84 -7.39
N ARG A 205 -5.30 -14.11 -7.61
CA ARG A 205 -6.00 -15.32 -7.09
C ARG A 205 -5.04 -16.35 -6.49
N ASP A 206 -3.87 -15.91 -6.06
CA ASP A 206 -2.83 -16.78 -5.49
C ASP A 206 -2.06 -16.02 -4.39
N ILE A 207 -1.32 -16.74 -3.56
CA ILE A 207 -0.51 -16.20 -2.47
C ILE A 207 0.89 -16.77 -2.59
N GLU A 208 1.93 -15.96 -2.36
CA GLU A 208 3.32 -16.43 -2.39
C GLU A 208 3.71 -17.21 -1.12
N ALA A 209 3.05 -18.35 -0.88
CA ALA A 209 3.15 -19.11 0.37
C ALA A 209 4.58 -19.52 0.78
N MET A 210 5.48 -19.74 -0.20
CA MET A 210 6.88 -20.05 0.06
C MET A 210 7.58 -18.94 0.85
N ALA A 211 7.21 -17.67 0.62
CA ALA A 211 7.79 -16.53 1.30
C ALA A 211 7.16 -16.25 2.68
N PHE A 212 6.20 -17.06 3.16
CA PHE A 212 5.45 -16.77 4.40
C PHE A 212 6.36 -16.60 5.62
N LEU A 213 7.13 -17.64 5.97
CA LEU A 213 7.99 -17.62 7.17
C LEU A 213 9.09 -16.54 7.09
N PRO A 214 9.87 -16.43 5.99
CA PRO A 214 10.88 -15.38 5.85
C PRO A 214 10.28 -13.98 5.97
N SER A 215 9.09 -13.77 5.39
CA SER A 215 8.42 -12.47 5.41
C SER A 215 7.83 -12.14 6.77
N LEU A 216 7.32 -13.13 7.50
CA LEU A 216 6.85 -12.96 8.87
C LEU A 216 7.98 -12.56 9.80
N VAL A 217 9.11 -13.27 9.74
CA VAL A 217 10.28 -12.98 10.56
C VAL A 217 10.88 -11.62 10.20
N SER A 218 10.94 -11.29 8.90
CA SER A 218 11.36 -9.97 8.43
C SER A 218 10.44 -8.86 8.93
N SER A 219 9.13 -9.11 8.91
CA SER A 219 8.11 -8.21 9.45
C SER A 219 8.29 -7.94 10.94
N ILE A 220 8.50 -8.99 11.73
CA ILE A 220 8.71 -8.91 13.19
C ILE A 220 10.01 -8.16 13.49
N ALA A 221 11.11 -8.49 12.81
CA ALA A 221 12.38 -7.78 12.99
C ALA A 221 12.23 -6.28 12.67
N ALA A 222 11.52 -5.94 11.60
CA ALA A 222 11.28 -4.55 11.22
C ALA A 222 10.38 -3.81 12.22
N TYR A 223 9.34 -4.49 12.74
CA TYR A 223 8.47 -3.99 13.80
C TYR A 223 9.26 -3.67 15.07
N LEU A 224 10.13 -4.58 15.52
CA LEU A 224 10.95 -4.38 16.72
C LEU A 224 11.90 -3.20 16.55
N VAL A 225 12.61 -3.12 15.42
CA VAL A 225 13.52 -2.00 15.14
C VAL A 225 12.78 -0.66 15.12
N SER A 226 11.65 -0.58 14.40
CA SER A 226 10.88 0.68 14.29
C SER A 226 10.28 1.10 15.64
N THR A 227 9.76 0.15 16.41
CA THR A 227 9.20 0.40 17.75
C THR A 227 10.28 0.86 18.74
N HIS A 228 11.49 0.30 18.65
CA HIS A 228 12.61 0.75 19.47
C HIS A 228 13.09 2.17 19.10
N LEU A 229 13.08 2.53 17.82
CA LEU A 229 13.55 3.85 17.36
C LEU A 229 12.53 4.97 17.57
N PHE A 230 11.24 4.69 17.40
CA PHE A 230 10.17 5.69 17.43
C PHE A 230 9.21 5.56 18.63
N GLY A 231 9.41 4.57 19.49
CA GLY A 231 8.50 4.24 20.58
C GLY A 231 7.20 3.56 20.10
N PHE A 232 6.47 2.95 21.03
CA PHE A 232 5.17 2.34 20.75
C PHE A 232 4.05 3.39 20.76
N GLN A 233 3.29 3.44 19.67
CA GLN A 233 2.18 4.36 19.37
C GLN A 233 1.29 3.67 18.33
N ILE A 234 -0.01 3.73 18.56
CA ILE A 234 -1.03 3.22 17.64
C ILE A 234 -1.31 4.34 16.62
N LEU A 235 -1.48 4.00 15.34
CA LEU A 235 -1.55 4.99 14.26
C LEU A 235 -2.96 5.56 14.05
N LEU A 236 -3.98 4.78 14.40
CA LEU A 236 -5.38 5.17 14.36
C LEU A 236 -5.96 5.16 15.78
N PRO A 237 -6.89 6.06 16.10
CA PRO A 237 -7.43 6.14 17.45
C PRO A 237 -8.20 4.85 17.82
N THR A 238 -7.87 4.31 18.98
CA THR A 238 -8.47 3.07 19.50
C THR A 238 -9.91 3.30 19.90
N ILE A 239 -10.78 2.35 19.58
CA ILE A 239 -12.15 2.29 20.09
C ILE A 239 -12.44 0.91 20.66
N SER A 240 -13.02 0.91 21.86
CA SER A 240 -13.50 -0.31 22.51
C SER A 240 -14.88 -0.66 21.97
N ILE A 241 -14.96 -1.72 21.17
CA ILE A 241 -16.21 -2.18 20.54
C ILE A 241 -16.48 -3.61 20.96
N SER A 242 -17.73 -3.92 21.32
CA SER A 242 -18.15 -5.28 21.63
C SER A 242 -18.22 -6.13 20.35
N HIS A 243 -17.56 -7.30 20.35
CA HIS A 243 -17.68 -8.27 19.26
C HIS A 243 -19.15 -8.64 18.95
N ARG A 244 -20.00 -8.65 19.98
CA ARG A 244 -21.42 -8.98 19.84
C ARG A 244 -22.17 -7.96 19.00
N GLU A 245 -21.81 -6.68 19.08
CA GLU A 245 -22.42 -5.59 18.30
C GLU A 245 -22.04 -5.67 16.83
N LEU A 246 -20.77 -6.01 16.55
CA LEU A 246 -20.24 -6.08 15.17
C LEU A 246 -20.78 -7.28 14.38
N LEU A 247 -21.14 -8.36 15.06
CA LEU A 247 -21.52 -9.64 14.43
C LEU A 247 -23.03 -9.91 14.47
N GLN A 248 -23.85 -8.92 14.84
CA GLN A 248 -25.30 -9.05 14.69
C GLN A 248 -25.68 -9.12 13.20
N PRO A 249 -26.76 -9.83 12.83
CA PRO A 249 -27.18 -9.95 11.45
C PRO A 249 -27.34 -8.59 10.74
N GLN A 250 -27.91 -7.59 11.42
CA GLN A 250 -28.08 -6.23 10.89
C GLN A 250 -26.73 -5.55 10.63
N SER A 251 -25.79 -5.66 11.56
CA SER A 251 -24.42 -5.15 11.43
C SER A 251 -23.71 -5.75 10.23
N VAL A 252 -23.78 -7.08 10.09
CA VAL A 252 -23.18 -7.81 8.96
C VAL A 252 -23.79 -7.37 7.62
N ILE A 253 -25.12 -7.21 7.55
CA ILE A 253 -25.81 -6.69 6.36
C ILE A 253 -25.37 -5.25 6.07
N SER A 254 -25.29 -4.40 7.08
CA SER A 254 -24.87 -3.00 6.94
C SER A 254 -23.42 -2.90 6.44
N ILE A 255 -22.51 -3.74 6.94
CA ILE A 255 -21.12 -3.84 6.50
C ILE A 255 -21.02 -4.37 5.07
N ALA A 256 -21.85 -5.35 4.71
CA ALA A 256 -21.90 -5.87 3.34
C ALA A 256 -22.32 -4.78 2.33
N LEU A 257 -23.33 -3.99 2.69
CA LEU A 257 -23.78 -2.84 1.91
C LEU A 257 -22.73 -1.72 1.84
N LEU A 258 -21.95 -1.51 2.90
CA LEU A 258 -20.79 -0.60 2.87
C LEU A 258 -19.78 -1.01 1.78
N GLY A 259 -19.48 -2.29 1.63
CA GLY A 259 -18.61 -2.79 0.57
C GLY A 259 -19.13 -2.45 -0.83
N ALA A 260 -20.42 -2.68 -1.05
CA ALA A 260 -21.09 -2.31 -2.30
C ALA A 260 -21.08 -0.80 -2.56
N PHE A 261 -21.36 0.00 -1.53
CA PHE A 261 -21.31 1.46 -1.59
C PHE A 261 -19.90 1.97 -1.95
N SER A 262 -18.89 1.44 -1.26
CA SER A 262 -17.47 1.80 -1.42
C SER A 262 -16.95 1.49 -2.83
N SER A 263 -17.52 0.48 -3.50
CA SER A 263 -17.13 0.07 -4.87
C SER A 263 -17.19 1.21 -5.88
N SER A 264 -18.17 2.11 -5.76
CA SER A 264 -18.32 3.27 -6.64
C SER A 264 -17.12 4.22 -6.54
N PHE A 265 -16.66 4.50 -5.32
CA PHE A 265 -15.51 5.36 -5.05
C PHE A 265 -14.19 4.71 -5.46
N ILE A 266 -14.06 3.38 -5.33
CA ILE A 266 -12.90 2.64 -5.83
C ILE A 266 -12.79 2.78 -7.35
N ILE A 267 -13.90 2.56 -8.07
CA ILE A 267 -13.93 2.68 -9.53
C ILE A 267 -13.58 4.12 -9.94
N ALA A 268 -14.17 5.12 -9.29
CA ALA A 268 -13.86 6.52 -9.53
C ALA A 268 -12.38 6.82 -9.29
N TYR A 269 -11.81 6.34 -8.19
CA TYR A 269 -10.41 6.53 -7.84
C TYR A 269 -9.45 5.90 -8.86
N VAL A 270 -9.64 4.62 -9.18
CA VAL A 270 -8.78 3.87 -10.11
C VAL A 270 -8.89 4.44 -11.54
N LYS A 271 -10.11 4.73 -12.02
CA LYS A 271 -10.31 5.30 -13.35
C LYS A 271 -9.76 6.72 -13.44
N SER A 272 -9.97 7.55 -12.42
CA SER A 272 -9.44 8.92 -12.36
C SER A 272 -7.90 8.90 -12.43
N TYR A 273 -7.23 8.10 -11.62
CA TYR A 273 -5.77 7.98 -11.67
C TYR A 273 -5.27 7.57 -13.07
N ARG A 274 -5.91 6.57 -13.71
CA ARG A 274 -5.57 6.14 -15.07
C ARG A 274 -5.80 7.25 -16.10
N TRP A 275 -6.89 8.00 -15.97
CA TRP A 275 -7.23 9.11 -16.84
C TRP A 275 -6.22 10.25 -16.71
N PHE A 276 -5.89 10.70 -15.50
CA PHE A 276 -4.86 11.72 -15.28
C PHE A 276 -3.50 11.30 -15.83
N LYS A 277 -3.12 10.03 -15.63
CA LYS A 277 -1.90 9.49 -16.24
C LYS A 277 -1.90 9.58 -17.76
N TYR A 278 -3.02 9.28 -18.41
CA TYR A 278 -3.16 9.45 -19.85
C TYR A 278 -3.11 10.92 -20.26
N PHE A 279 -3.88 11.77 -19.58
CA PHE A 279 -3.97 13.22 -19.82
C PHE A 279 -2.59 13.88 -19.78
N PHE A 280 -1.82 13.68 -18.70
CA PHE A 280 -0.48 14.27 -18.59
C PHE A 280 0.52 13.69 -19.59
N ASN A 281 0.38 12.43 -20.00
CA ASN A 281 1.21 11.86 -21.07
C ASN A 281 0.94 12.54 -22.43
N VAL A 282 -0.33 12.83 -22.74
CA VAL A 282 -0.71 13.55 -23.96
C VAL A 282 -0.22 15.00 -23.88
N LEU A 283 -0.48 15.67 -22.75
CA LEU A 283 -0.11 17.06 -22.52
C LEU A 283 1.42 17.27 -22.59
N GLY A 284 2.19 16.40 -21.92
CA GLY A 284 3.65 16.47 -21.95
C GLY A 284 4.25 16.27 -23.34
N ARG A 285 3.60 15.49 -24.21
CA ARG A 285 3.99 15.36 -25.62
C ARG A 285 3.60 16.57 -26.45
N ALA A 286 2.40 17.13 -26.22
CA ALA A 286 1.91 18.31 -26.92
C ALA A 286 2.79 19.55 -26.64
N CYS A 287 3.35 19.66 -25.43
CA CYS A 287 4.25 20.74 -25.03
C CYS A 287 5.74 20.44 -25.30
N ASP A 288 6.09 19.30 -25.91
CA ASP A 288 7.47 18.81 -26.08
C ASP A 288 8.32 18.82 -24.78
N ALA A 289 7.65 18.59 -23.65
CA ALA A 289 8.23 18.68 -22.32
C ALA A 289 7.74 17.54 -21.39
N PRO A 290 7.96 16.26 -21.76
CA PRO A 290 7.46 15.12 -20.98
C PRO A 290 8.03 15.07 -19.57
N HIS A 291 9.18 15.69 -19.31
CA HIS A 291 9.78 15.73 -17.99
C HIS A 291 9.08 16.72 -17.05
N LEU A 292 8.39 17.75 -17.56
CA LEU A 292 7.75 18.77 -16.72
C LEU A 292 6.34 18.37 -16.24
N ARG A 293 5.81 17.21 -16.65
CA ARG A 293 4.47 16.74 -16.26
C ARG A 293 4.24 16.83 -14.74
N PRO A 294 5.15 16.37 -13.85
CA PRO A 294 4.92 16.47 -12.40
C PRO A 294 4.78 17.91 -11.89
N LEU A 295 5.54 18.85 -12.46
CA LEU A 295 5.45 20.28 -12.13
C LEU A 295 4.11 20.87 -12.53
N MET A 296 3.61 20.51 -13.72
CA MET A 296 2.29 20.93 -14.20
C MET A 296 1.20 20.41 -13.27
N GLY A 297 1.29 19.14 -12.86
CA GLY A 297 0.38 18.54 -11.90
C GLY A 297 0.34 19.27 -10.57
N SER A 298 1.50 19.60 -10.01
CA SER A 298 1.60 20.36 -8.75
C SER A 298 1.08 21.79 -8.86
N LEU A 299 1.32 22.45 -10.00
CA LEU A 299 0.81 23.79 -10.25
C LEU A 299 -0.73 23.80 -10.30
N MET A 300 -1.32 22.77 -10.91
CA MET A 300 -2.79 22.59 -10.95
C MET A 300 -3.36 22.18 -9.58
N LEU A 301 -2.60 21.44 -8.77
CA LEU A 301 -3.01 21.03 -7.42
C LEU A 301 -2.97 22.19 -6.41
N ALA A 302 -1.97 23.07 -6.53
CA ALA A 302 -1.74 24.17 -5.59
C ALA A 302 -2.99 25.00 -5.23
N PRO A 303 -3.78 25.55 -6.17
CA PRO A 303 -4.96 26.34 -5.83
C PRO A 303 -5.98 25.52 -5.03
N ILE A 304 -6.17 24.24 -5.37
CA ILE A 304 -7.08 23.35 -4.64
C ILE A 304 -6.57 23.12 -3.22
N GLY A 305 -5.27 22.87 -3.07
CA GLY A 305 -4.62 22.64 -1.77
C GLY A 305 -4.65 23.84 -0.83
N ILE A 306 -4.68 25.07 -1.36
CA ILE A 306 -4.80 26.29 -0.57
C ILE A 306 -6.19 26.37 0.09
N PHE A 307 -7.25 26.01 -0.64
CA PHE A 307 -8.63 26.02 -0.09
C PHE A 307 -8.96 24.76 0.70
N PHE A 308 -8.35 23.63 0.36
CA PHE A 308 -8.59 22.34 1.00
C PHE A 308 -7.24 21.73 1.43
N PRO A 309 -6.67 22.13 2.57
CA PRO A 309 -5.36 21.63 3.01
C PRO A 309 -5.38 20.14 3.39
N ALA A 310 -6.53 19.60 3.81
CA ALA A 310 -6.71 18.20 4.22
C ALA A 310 -6.34 17.17 3.13
N ILE A 311 -6.42 17.54 1.85
CA ILE A 311 -6.09 16.63 0.74
C ILE A 311 -4.59 16.60 0.40
N LEU A 312 -3.79 17.48 0.97
CA LEU A 312 -2.34 17.55 0.74
C LEU A 312 -1.57 16.47 1.50
N GLY A 313 -0.32 16.22 1.09
CA GLY A 313 0.53 15.20 1.69
C GLY A 313 -0.11 13.81 1.73
N ASN A 314 0.18 13.07 2.81
CA ASN A 314 -0.43 11.75 3.03
C ASN A 314 -1.89 11.87 3.49
N GLY A 315 -2.21 12.87 4.32
CA GLY A 315 -3.53 13.10 4.90
C GLY A 315 -3.88 12.20 6.09
N MET A 316 -2.94 11.36 6.55
CA MET A 316 -3.17 10.39 7.61
C MET A 316 -3.24 11.04 9.00
N SER A 317 -2.42 12.05 9.28
CA SER A 317 -2.50 12.74 10.59
C SER A 317 -3.77 13.58 10.68
N TYR A 318 -4.17 14.27 9.60
CA TYR A 318 -5.44 14.99 9.53
C TYR A 318 -6.62 14.02 9.75
N LEU A 319 -6.64 12.90 9.02
CA LEU A 319 -7.66 11.86 9.19
C LEU A 319 -7.69 11.28 10.61
N SER A 320 -6.52 11.03 11.22
CA SER A 320 -6.46 10.50 12.58
C SER A 320 -7.07 11.46 13.59
N ASN A 321 -6.75 12.76 13.51
CA ASN A 321 -7.31 13.80 14.38
C ASN A 321 -8.85 13.89 14.24
N GLU A 322 -9.33 13.83 13.01
CA GLU A 322 -10.77 13.85 12.69
C GLU A 322 -11.50 12.62 13.26
N LEU A 323 -10.92 11.42 13.11
CA LEU A 323 -11.50 10.21 13.69
C LEU A 323 -11.47 10.24 15.22
N THR A 324 -10.43 10.82 15.83
CA THR A 324 -10.38 11.04 17.28
C THR A 324 -11.52 11.96 17.71
N ALA A 325 -11.78 13.05 16.99
CA ALA A 325 -12.90 13.95 17.28
C ALA A 325 -14.26 13.24 17.22
N VAL A 326 -14.48 12.36 16.23
CA VAL A 326 -15.70 11.54 16.13
C VAL A 326 -15.84 10.56 17.31
N ILE A 327 -14.74 10.00 17.81
CA ILE A 327 -14.76 9.06 18.95
C ILE A 327 -15.02 9.80 20.26
N GLU A 328 -14.36 10.94 20.46
CA GLU A 328 -14.39 11.66 21.74
C GLU A 328 -15.66 12.51 21.91
N ASN A 329 -16.25 12.98 20.80
CA ASN A 329 -17.41 13.87 20.82
C ASN A 329 -18.58 13.24 20.08
N ALA A 330 -19.56 12.73 20.84
CA ALA A 330 -20.76 12.09 20.25
C ALA A 330 -21.60 13.03 19.38
N GLU A 331 -21.52 14.34 19.62
CA GLU A 331 -22.20 15.38 18.82
C GLU A 331 -21.40 15.80 17.57
N TYR A 332 -20.19 15.27 17.39
CA TYR A 332 -19.36 15.59 16.23
C TYR A 332 -19.90 14.89 15.00
N GLU A 333 -20.71 15.63 14.25
CA GLU A 333 -21.21 15.23 12.95
C GLU A 333 -20.53 16.05 11.85
N PHE A 334 -20.03 15.33 10.86
CA PHE A 334 -19.54 15.99 9.66
C PHE A 334 -20.69 16.54 8.83
N ILE A 335 -20.48 17.73 8.29
CA ILE A 335 -21.28 18.23 7.17
C ILE A 335 -21.10 17.25 6.00
N LEU A 336 -22.20 16.68 5.49
CA LEU A 336 -22.15 15.63 4.47
C LEU A 336 -21.46 16.11 3.18
N GLU A 337 -21.68 17.37 2.82
CA GLU A 337 -21.03 18.04 1.69
C GLU A 337 -19.51 18.08 1.86
N TYR A 338 -19.02 18.23 3.09
CA TYR A 338 -17.59 18.23 3.40
C TYR A 338 -16.98 16.84 3.20
N LEU A 339 -17.66 15.77 3.66
CA LEU A 339 -17.21 14.38 3.41
C LEU A 339 -17.12 14.09 1.92
N VAL A 340 -18.16 14.44 1.16
CA VAL A 340 -18.20 14.28 -0.29
C VAL A 340 -17.07 15.06 -0.95
N ALA A 341 -16.87 16.33 -0.56
CA ALA A 341 -15.79 17.16 -1.06
C ALA A 341 -14.42 16.52 -0.81
N LEU A 342 -14.13 16.08 0.42
CA LEU A 342 -12.84 15.45 0.77
C LEU A 342 -12.56 14.19 -0.07
N ILE A 343 -13.56 13.35 -0.29
CA ILE A 343 -13.41 12.13 -1.12
C ILE A 343 -13.01 12.51 -2.56
N PHE A 344 -13.81 13.35 -3.22
CA PHE A 344 -13.57 13.68 -4.63
C PHE A 344 -12.34 14.56 -4.83
N LEU A 345 -12.07 15.48 -3.91
CA LEU A 345 -10.88 16.30 -3.93
C LEU A 345 -9.62 15.47 -3.67
N LYS A 346 -9.63 14.47 -2.78
CA LYS A 346 -8.47 13.58 -2.61
C LYS A 346 -8.21 12.73 -3.86
N ILE A 347 -9.27 12.23 -4.52
CA ILE A 347 -9.16 11.53 -5.81
C ILE A 347 -8.51 12.46 -6.86
N LEU A 348 -9.02 13.68 -7.00
CA LEU A 348 -8.52 14.70 -7.93
C LEU A 348 -7.06 15.05 -7.63
N ALA A 349 -6.74 15.35 -6.39
CA ALA A 349 -5.40 15.76 -5.97
C ALA A 349 -4.36 14.67 -6.20
N THR A 350 -4.72 13.42 -5.93
CA THR A 350 -3.84 12.27 -6.18
C THR A 350 -3.65 12.03 -7.67
N GLY A 351 -4.69 12.26 -8.49
CA GLY A 351 -4.59 12.26 -9.95
C GLY A 351 -3.66 13.35 -10.49
N LEU A 352 -3.81 14.59 -10.02
CA LEU A 352 -2.95 15.72 -10.40
C LEU A 352 -1.49 15.52 -9.96
N SER A 353 -1.27 14.96 -8.77
CA SER A 353 0.08 14.70 -8.24
C SER A 353 0.72 13.45 -8.86
N ILE A 354 0.22 12.25 -8.55
CA ILE A 354 0.90 11.00 -8.95
C ILE A 354 0.57 10.66 -10.42
N GLY A 355 -0.63 10.98 -10.88
CA GLY A 355 -1.02 10.78 -12.28
C GLY A 355 -0.17 11.61 -13.24
N SER A 356 0.32 12.79 -12.84
CA SER A 356 1.27 13.57 -13.64
C SER A 356 2.69 13.01 -13.66
N GLY A 357 2.99 11.97 -12.87
CA GLY A 357 4.29 11.30 -12.82
C GLY A 357 5.11 11.62 -11.58
N ASN A 358 4.59 12.42 -10.64
CA ASN A 358 5.30 12.70 -9.40
C ASN A 358 5.57 11.41 -8.58
N SER A 359 6.65 11.39 -7.81
CA SER A 359 6.99 10.24 -6.98
C SER A 359 6.11 10.21 -5.73
N GLY A 360 5.26 9.19 -5.63
CA GLY A 360 4.36 9.03 -4.50
C GLY A 360 3.47 7.82 -4.67
N GLY A 361 3.06 7.20 -3.57
CA GLY A 361 2.21 6.01 -3.51
C GLY A 361 0.72 6.33 -3.54
N LEU A 362 -0.06 5.37 -4.05
CA LEU A 362 -1.52 5.48 -4.18
C LEU A 362 -2.29 4.92 -2.97
N PHE A 363 -1.57 4.52 -1.92
CA PHE A 363 -2.13 3.72 -0.83
C PHE A 363 -2.77 4.61 0.24
N ALA A 364 -2.04 5.59 0.77
CA ALA A 364 -2.56 6.51 1.77
C ALA A 364 -3.81 7.27 1.28
N PRO A 365 -3.87 7.76 0.01
CA PRO A 365 -5.10 8.31 -0.54
C PRO A 365 -6.25 7.29 -0.57
N GLY A 366 -5.98 6.01 -0.85
CA GLY A 366 -7.00 4.96 -0.82
C GLY A 366 -7.57 4.73 0.59
N ILE A 367 -6.72 4.71 1.61
CA ILE A 367 -7.13 4.64 3.02
C ILE A 367 -7.96 5.88 3.39
N PHE A 368 -7.49 7.08 3.04
CA PHE A 368 -8.20 8.34 3.27
C PHE A 368 -9.59 8.34 2.63
N ILE A 369 -9.67 8.02 1.34
CA ILE A 369 -10.93 7.92 0.60
C ILE A 369 -11.87 6.89 1.25
N GLY A 370 -11.33 5.73 1.64
CA GLY A 370 -12.10 4.68 2.30
C GLY A 370 -12.67 5.10 3.65
N ALA A 371 -11.89 5.81 4.46
CA ALA A 371 -12.35 6.30 5.76
C ALA A 371 -13.53 7.27 5.62
N TYR A 372 -13.38 8.28 4.75
CA TYR A 372 -14.45 9.26 4.53
C TYR A 372 -15.66 8.67 3.79
N ALA A 373 -15.46 7.71 2.87
CA ALA A 373 -16.56 6.98 2.26
C ALA A 373 -17.32 6.12 3.30
N GLY A 374 -16.59 5.53 4.25
CA GLY A 374 -17.17 4.82 5.39
C GLY A 374 -18.00 5.72 6.29
N LEU A 375 -17.48 6.89 6.67
CA LEU A 375 -18.23 7.88 7.44
C LEU A 375 -19.47 8.39 6.67
N LEU A 376 -19.31 8.68 5.38
CA LEU A 376 -20.42 9.11 4.52
C LEU A 376 -21.52 8.04 4.48
N TYR A 377 -21.14 6.76 4.34
CA TYR A 377 -22.08 5.66 4.41
C TYR A 377 -22.77 5.57 5.77
N ALA A 378 -22.01 5.71 6.87
CA ALA A 378 -22.54 5.64 8.23
C ALA A 378 -23.70 6.63 8.42
N TYR A 379 -23.47 7.91 8.15
CA TYR A 379 -24.46 8.96 8.37
C TYR A 379 -25.64 8.91 7.39
N LEU A 380 -25.44 8.43 6.15
CA LEU A 380 -26.53 8.32 5.18
C LEU A 380 -27.43 7.10 5.40
N ILE A 381 -26.80 5.94 5.65
CA ILE A 381 -27.44 4.62 5.55
C ILE A 381 -27.09 3.75 6.76
N GLY A 382 -25.81 3.62 7.09
CA GLY A 382 -25.28 2.60 8.01
C GLY A 382 -25.97 2.61 9.37
N LEU A 383 -26.02 3.79 10.01
CA LEU A 383 -26.60 4.00 11.34
C LEU A 383 -28.11 3.69 11.40
N LYS A 384 -28.82 3.81 10.26
CA LYS A 384 -30.25 3.48 10.17
C LYS A 384 -30.51 1.97 10.10
N ILE A 385 -29.50 1.20 9.68
CA ILE A 385 -29.58 -0.27 9.56
C ILE A 385 -29.06 -0.94 10.83
N ALA A 386 -27.93 -0.47 11.34
CA ALA A 386 -27.29 -0.98 12.54
C ALA A 386 -26.72 0.18 13.35
N ASP A 387 -27.07 0.25 14.63
CA ASP A 387 -26.64 1.29 15.55
C ASP A 387 -25.20 1.03 16.04
N MET A 388 -24.24 1.10 15.12
CA MET A 388 -22.81 0.95 15.39
C MET A 388 -22.12 2.31 15.34
N HIS A 389 -21.07 2.49 16.14
CA HIS A 389 -20.30 3.73 16.12
C HIS A 389 -19.80 4.09 14.69
N PRO A 390 -19.93 5.35 14.21
CA PRO A 390 -19.59 5.74 12.83
C PRO A 390 -18.17 5.35 12.38
N VAL A 391 -17.22 5.41 13.30
CA VAL A 391 -15.81 5.04 13.05
C VAL A 391 -15.62 3.57 12.68
N VAL A 392 -16.54 2.68 13.08
CA VAL A 392 -16.55 1.27 12.61
C VAL A 392 -16.64 1.22 11.08
N TYR A 393 -17.54 2.02 10.51
CA TYR A 393 -17.70 2.12 9.07
C TYR A 393 -16.51 2.81 8.42
N ALA A 394 -15.89 3.79 9.08
CA ALA A 394 -14.67 4.42 8.60
C ALA A 394 -13.55 3.38 8.43
N TYR A 395 -13.27 2.56 9.45
CA TYR A 395 -12.23 1.53 9.39
C TYR A 395 -12.56 0.40 8.41
N ALA A 396 -13.80 -0.08 8.40
CA ALA A 396 -14.22 -1.06 7.39
C ALA A 396 -14.14 -0.48 5.96
N GLY A 397 -14.44 0.81 5.80
CA GLY A 397 -14.33 1.53 4.53
C GLY A 397 -12.88 1.73 4.08
N MET A 398 -11.96 2.01 5.01
CA MET A 398 -10.51 2.04 4.74
C MET A 398 -10.06 0.70 4.14
N ALA A 399 -10.38 -0.40 4.81
CA ALA A 399 -10.04 -1.74 4.34
C ALA A 399 -10.72 -2.05 3.00
N ALA A 400 -12.00 -1.72 2.85
CA ALA A 400 -12.75 -2.00 1.63
C ALA A 400 -12.18 -1.27 0.42
N VAL A 401 -11.97 0.05 0.52
CA VAL A 401 -11.45 0.83 -0.61
C VAL A 401 -10.01 0.45 -0.93
N PHE A 402 -9.15 0.38 0.08
CA PHE A 402 -7.74 0.10 -0.14
C PHE A 402 -7.51 -1.36 -0.57
N GLY A 403 -8.05 -2.31 0.19
CA GLY A 403 -7.88 -3.74 -0.02
C GLY A 403 -8.43 -4.25 -1.34
N ALA A 404 -9.60 -3.80 -1.75
CA ALA A 404 -10.14 -4.16 -3.06
C ALA A 404 -9.38 -3.48 -4.19
N ALA A 405 -8.97 -2.20 -4.04
CA ALA A 405 -8.18 -1.51 -5.06
C ALA A 405 -6.80 -2.14 -5.32
N THR A 406 -6.22 -2.83 -4.33
CA THR A 406 -4.95 -3.55 -4.41
C THR A 406 -5.09 -5.07 -4.57
N ASN A 407 -6.30 -5.62 -4.51
CA ASN A 407 -6.57 -7.07 -4.48
C ASN A 407 -5.83 -7.80 -3.35
N THR A 408 -5.86 -7.24 -2.15
CA THR A 408 -5.22 -7.80 -0.96
C THR A 408 -6.20 -7.78 0.22
N PRO A 409 -7.32 -8.51 0.14
CA PRO A 409 -8.42 -8.39 1.08
C PRO A 409 -8.04 -8.86 2.50
N LEU A 410 -7.26 -9.94 2.63
CA LEU A 410 -6.86 -10.44 3.95
C LEU A 410 -5.80 -9.52 4.57
N GLY A 411 -4.76 -9.19 3.80
CA GLY A 411 -3.65 -8.39 4.31
C GLY A 411 -4.09 -7.02 4.79
N THR A 412 -4.96 -6.34 4.02
CA THR A 412 -5.46 -5.01 4.39
C THR A 412 -6.42 -5.03 5.57
N SER A 413 -7.32 -6.01 5.66
CA SER A 413 -8.26 -6.11 6.78
C SER A 413 -7.55 -6.36 8.11
N ILE A 414 -6.52 -7.23 8.10
CA ILE A 414 -5.66 -7.46 9.27
C ILE A 414 -4.86 -6.20 9.58
N MET A 415 -4.27 -5.55 8.56
CA MET A 415 -3.46 -4.35 8.74
C MET A 415 -4.26 -3.20 9.35
N VAL A 416 -5.46 -2.90 8.86
CA VAL A 416 -6.31 -1.84 9.45
C VAL A 416 -6.66 -2.16 10.91
N SER A 417 -6.92 -3.43 11.23
CA SER A 417 -7.20 -3.85 12.60
C SER A 417 -5.99 -3.70 13.53
N GLU A 418 -4.79 -4.03 13.06
CA GLU A 418 -3.54 -3.82 13.80
C GLU A 418 -3.20 -2.33 13.96
N MET A 419 -3.42 -1.50 12.92
CA MET A 419 -3.19 -0.06 12.99
C MET A 419 -4.04 0.65 14.04
N MET A 420 -5.22 0.09 14.35
CA MET A 420 -6.13 0.57 15.40
C MET A 420 -5.92 -0.15 16.74
N GLY A 421 -5.26 -1.31 16.75
CA GLY A 421 -5.00 -2.07 17.97
C GLY A 421 -6.15 -2.95 18.46
N ASN A 422 -7.17 -3.21 17.62
CA ASN A 422 -8.27 -4.11 17.98
C ASN A 422 -8.73 -4.97 16.79
N TYR A 423 -8.54 -6.28 16.94
CA TYR A 423 -8.85 -7.31 15.93
C TYR A 423 -10.34 -7.59 15.73
N ALA A 424 -11.23 -7.02 16.54
CA ALA A 424 -12.68 -7.18 16.37
C ALA A 424 -13.18 -6.69 15.02
N LEU A 425 -12.52 -5.69 14.43
CA LEU A 425 -12.86 -5.14 13.12
C LEU A 425 -12.32 -5.95 11.94
N MET A 426 -11.50 -6.97 12.17
CA MET A 426 -10.90 -7.75 11.09
C MET A 426 -11.97 -8.42 10.21
N VAL A 427 -12.95 -9.07 10.85
CA VAL A 427 -14.02 -9.78 10.13
C VAL A 427 -14.97 -8.82 9.40
N PRO A 428 -15.51 -7.75 10.05
CA PRO A 428 -16.23 -6.69 9.36
C PRO A 428 -15.51 -6.13 8.13
N SER A 429 -14.24 -5.76 8.32
CA SER A 429 -13.41 -5.20 7.25
C SER A 429 -13.25 -6.17 6.09
N LEU A 430 -13.05 -7.46 6.39
CA LEU A 430 -12.91 -8.49 5.37
C LEU A 430 -14.19 -8.68 4.56
N ILE A 431 -15.36 -8.66 5.20
CA ILE A 431 -16.67 -8.76 4.52
C ILE A 431 -16.83 -7.61 3.53
N ALA A 432 -16.65 -6.37 3.99
CA ALA A 432 -16.78 -5.18 3.14
C ALA A 432 -15.77 -5.21 1.98
N THR A 433 -14.55 -5.64 2.23
CA THR A 433 -13.48 -5.69 1.23
C THR A 433 -13.71 -6.74 0.16
N ILE A 434 -14.14 -7.95 0.53
CA ILE A 434 -14.45 -9.02 -0.44
C ILE A 434 -15.60 -8.59 -1.34
N ILE A 435 -16.68 -8.04 -0.77
CA ILE A 435 -17.82 -7.57 -1.57
C ILE A 435 -17.40 -6.46 -2.52
N ALA A 436 -16.61 -5.51 -2.04
CA ALA A 436 -16.09 -4.44 -2.89
C ALA A 436 -15.23 -5.00 -4.04
N GLN A 437 -14.33 -5.95 -3.74
CA GLN A 437 -13.45 -6.58 -4.72
C GLN A 437 -14.23 -7.35 -5.81
N GLU A 438 -15.26 -8.10 -5.42
CA GLU A 438 -16.11 -8.82 -6.37
C GLU A 438 -16.88 -7.86 -7.30
N ILE A 439 -17.34 -6.72 -6.79
CA ILE A 439 -18.09 -5.74 -7.59
C ILE A 439 -17.19 -4.98 -8.57
N ILE A 440 -15.99 -4.57 -8.14
CA ILE A 440 -15.07 -3.81 -9.02
C ILE A 440 -14.39 -4.69 -10.08
N GLY A 441 -14.33 -6.01 -9.84
CA GLY A 441 -13.69 -7.00 -10.70
C GLY A 441 -12.23 -6.64 -11.00
N GLU A 442 -11.88 -6.58 -12.29
CA GLU A 442 -10.50 -6.31 -12.73
C GLU A 442 -10.08 -4.82 -12.64
N THR A 443 -10.92 -3.96 -12.06
CA THR A 443 -10.65 -2.52 -11.92
C THR A 443 -9.70 -2.24 -10.75
N MET A 444 -8.44 -2.65 -10.91
CA MET A 444 -7.40 -2.54 -9.87
C MET A 444 -6.36 -1.44 -10.14
N LEU A 445 -5.67 -0.98 -9.09
CA LEU A 445 -4.59 0.02 -9.22
C LEU A 445 -3.37 -0.50 -9.99
N HIS A 446 -3.11 -1.81 -9.94
CA HIS A 446 -1.84 -2.40 -10.38
C HIS A 446 -2.02 -3.43 -11.50
N LYS A 447 -1.82 -3.00 -12.76
CA LYS A 447 -1.85 -3.90 -13.93
C LYS A 447 -0.83 -5.07 -13.93
N PRO A 448 0.36 -5.01 -13.29
CA PRO A 448 1.32 -6.13 -13.31
C PRO A 448 0.93 -7.34 -12.47
N GLN A 449 -0.17 -7.30 -11.71
CA GLN A 449 -0.67 -8.47 -10.99
C GLN A 449 -1.06 -9.55 -11.99
N ARG A 450 -0.48 -10.75 -11.83
CA ARG A 450 -0.82 -11.91 -12.65
C ARG A 450 -1.99 -12.65 -12.03
N LEU A 451 -2.87 -13.21 -12.87
CA LEU A 451 -4.00 -14.02 -12.41
C LEU A 451 -3.53 -15.25 -11.61
N TYR A 452 -2.49 -15.93 -12.11
CA TYR A 452 -1.95 -17.17 -11.53
C TYR A 452 -0.42 -17.24 -11.68
N ARG A 453 0.22 -18.15 -10.93
CA ARG A 453 1.62 -18.53 -11.14
C ARG A 453 1.76 -19.28 -12.48
N ILE A 454 2.82 -19.01 -13.24
CA ILE A 454 3.02 -19.62 -14.58
C ILE A 454 3.12 -21.16 -14.52
N HIS A 455 3.53 -21.72 -13.38
CA HIS A 455 3.58 -23.18 -13.18
C HIS A 455 2.18 -23.80 -13.17
N ASP A 456 1.19 -23.11 -12.61
CA ASP A 456 -0.20 -23.57 -12.59
C ASP A 456 -0.87 -23.48 -13.95
N LEU A 457 -0.44 -22.55 -14.82
CA LEU A 457 -0.90 -22.51 -16.21
C LEU A 457 -0.49 -23.78 -16.95
N ALA A 458 0.75 -24.26 -16.79
CA ALA A 458 1.20 -25.51 -17.39
C ALA A 458 0.43 -26.71 -16.81
N GLU A 459 0.20 -26.77 -15.51
CA GLU A 459 -0.61 -27.86 -14.92
C GLU A 459 -2.08 -27.78 -15.29
N HIS A 460 -2.73 -26.61 -15.28
CA HIS A 460 -4.13 -26.45 -15.66
C HIS A 460 -4.37 -26.66 -17.15
N SER A 461 -3.47 -26.19 -18.03
CA SER A 461 -3.59 -26.44 -19.47
C SER A 461 -3.29 -27.89 -19.85
N LEU A 462 -2.45 -28.58 -19.07
CA LEU A 462 -2.09 -29.99 -19.31
C LEU A 462 -2.97 -30.99 -18.57
N ARG A 463 -3.82 -30.57 -17.62
CA ARG A 463 -4.77 -31.47 -16.91
C ARG A 463 -5.69 -32.25 -17.86
N PRO A 464 -6.32 -31.63 -18.88
CA PRO A 464 -7.13 -32.36 -19.86
C PRO A 464 -6.28 -33.34 -20.69
N LEU A 465 -5.07 -32.93 -21.08
CA LEU A 465 -4.13 -33.73 -21.87
C LEU A 465 -3.56 -34.93 -21.08
N ARG A 466 -3.26 -34.75 -19.79
CA ARG A 466 -2.85 -35.84 -18.88
C ARG A 466 -3.99 -36.83 -18.65
N GLY A 467 -5.22 -36.35 -18.47
CA GLY A 467 -6.41 -37.22 -18.38
C GLY A 467 -6.63 -38.02 -19.67
N LEU A 468 -6.50 -37.38 -20.83
CA LEU A 468 -6.61 -38.05 -22.14
C LEU A 468 -5.47 -39.05 -22.40
N LEU A 469 -4.23 -38.73 -22.02
CA LEU A 469 -3.08 -39.64 -22.14
C LEU A 469 -3.19 -40.84 -21.19
N MET A 470 -3.69 -40.65 -19.96
CA MET A 470 -3.97 -41.75 -19.03
C MET A 470 -5.12 -42.65 -19.52
N LEU A 471 -6.19 -42.07 -20.08
CA LEU A 471 -7.28 -42.85 -20.68
C LEU A 471 -6.82 -43.63 -21.93
N ARG A 472 -5.87 -43.06 -22.70
CA ARG A 472 -5.27 -43.72 -23.86
C ARG A 472 -4.31 -44.85 -23.46
N SER A 473 -3.51 -44.67 -22.41
CA SER A 473 -2.64 -45.74 -21.90
C SER A 473 -3.44 -46.88 -21.25
N MET A 474 -4.56 -46.56 -20.59
CA MET A 474 -5.49 -47.57 -20.05
C MET A 474 -6.20 -48.38 -21.15
N ARG A 475 -6.46 -47.80 -22.33
CA ARG A 475 -7.04 -48.51 -23.49
C ARG A 475 -6.05 -49.42 -24.24
N HIS A 476 -4.74 -49.26 -24.04
CA HIS A 476 -3.72 -50.03 -24.77
C HIS A 476 -2.86 -50.93 -23.88
N GLY A 477 -3.15 -51.04 -22.58
CA GLY A 477 -2.46 -51.99 -21.70
C GLY A 477 -0.96 -51.71 -21.51
N GLU A 478 -0.47 -50.52 -21.87
CA GLU A 478 0.91 -50.14 -21.68
C GLU A 478 1.07 -49.45 -20.32
N SER A 479 1.72 -50.15 -19.38
CA SER A 479 2.19 -49.56 -18.13
C SER A 479 3.36 -48.62 -18.42
N LEU A 480 3.11 -47.31 -18.39
CA LEU A 480 4.19 -46.33 -18.36
C LEU A 480 4.85 -46.34 -16.99
N GLU A 481 5.94 -47.10 -16.84
CA GLU A 481 6.89 -46.91 -15.75
C GLU A 481 7.59 -45.56 -15.95
N PHE A 482 7.11 -44.54 -15.23
CA PHE A 482 7.92 -43.34 -15.01
C PHE A 482 8.93 -43.64 -13.91
N SER A 483 10.18 -43.88 -14.31
CA SER A 483 11.34 -43.84 -13.43
C SER A 483 11.51 -42.41 -12.85
N PRO A 484 12.03 -42.29 -11.62
CA PRO A 484 11.74 -41.19 -10.69
C PRO A 484 12.27 -39.81 -11.05
#